data_AF-A0A2X2UH65-F1
#
_entry.id   AF-A0A2X2UH65-F1
#
_cell.length_a   1.000
_cell.length_b   1.000
_cell.length_c   1.000
_cell.angle_alpha   90.00
_cell.angle_beta   90.00
_cell.angle_gamma   90.00
#
_symmetry.space_group_name_H-M   'P 1'
#
loop_
_entity.id
_entity.type
_entity.pdbx_description
1 polymer ?
#
loop_
_entity_poly.entity_id
_entity_poly.type
_entity_poly.pdbx_seq_one_letter_code
_entity_poly.pdbx_strand_id
1 'polypeptide(L)'
;MNKNTDGCIGIRILSPLTGTAVPLEEVPDPVFSQKIIGDGVAILPQDGNLVSPIDAEVVSIAETLHAYGLRSENGIEVMIHFGLETVALKGECFQCCVKVGDKVKAGELLAKADLKALEEKQVNTITPVLICGGMEGRSMNAFTGPVKAGTDAVITVLDHCPPDGTAEAETAALQNPDGAPAANASSLTDTADRKTGKTRKSLINFDFLQKLGKVLMTVIAVMPAAGLMISVGKLIQMAGIQAIYGPKADVLKSDINDIL
;
A
#
# COMPACT_ATOMS: atom_id res chain seq x y z
N MET A 1 -5.26 -20.27 -8.08
CA MET A 1 -5.08 -21.67 -7.60
C MET A 1 -4.01 -21.69 -6.54
N ASN A 2 -4.43 -21.85 -5.28
CA ASN A 2 -3.54 -22.06 -4.14
C ASN A 2 -2.93 -23.46 -4.30
N LYS A 3 -1.61 -23.57 -4.45
CA LYS A 3 -0.95 -24.88 -4.48
C LYS A 3 -0.38 -25.16 -3.10
N ASN A 4 -0.84 -26.25 -2.50
CA ASN A 4 -0.23 -26.85 -1.33
C ASN A 4 1.09 -27.50 -1.77
N THR A 5 2.19 -26.85 -1.43
CA THR A 5 3.47 -27.53 -1.23
C THR A 5 3.83 -27.22 0.22
N ASP A 6 3.90 -28.28 1.02
CA ASP A 6 4.38 -28.28 2.42
C ASP A 6 3.38 -27.85 3.51
N GLY A 7 2.08 -28.07 3.31
CA GLY A 7 1.05 -27.84 4.36
C GLY A 7 0.76 -26.36 4.65
N CYS A 8 1.53 -25.44 4.08
CA CYS A 8 1.25 -24.00 4.11
C CYS A 8 0.38 -23.61 2.91
N ILE A 9 -0.80 -23.03 3.15
CA ILE A 9 -1.59 -22.41 2.10
C ILE A 9 -0.96 -21.05 1.79
N GLY A 10 -0.15 -20.99 0.73
CA GLY A 10 0.45 -19.74 0.26
C GLY A 10 -0.52 -18.94 -0.62
N ILE A 11 -0.86 -17.71 -0.21
CA ILE A 11 -1.61 -16.76 -1.04
C ILE A 11 -0.64 -16.07 -1.98
N ARG A 12 -0.86 -16.21 -3.30
CA ARG A 12 -0.01 -15.61 -4.33
C ARG A 12 -0.60 -14.28 -4.80
N ILE A 13 0.20 -13.23 -4.74
CA ILE A 13 -0.07 -11.91 -5.31
C ILE A 13 0.71 -11.84 -6.63
N LEU A 14 0.00 -11.80 -7.74
CA LEU A 14 0.59 -11.73 -9.08
C LEU A 14 1.07 -10.32 -9.39
N SER A 15 1.95 -10.18 -10.38
CA SER A 15 2.35 -8.88 -10.88
C SER A 15 1.15 -8.19 -11.53
N PRO A 16 0.76 -6.97 -11.12
CA PRO A 16 -0.30 -6.22 -11.78
C PRO A 16 0.14 -5.57 -13.10
N LEU A 17 1.45 -5.57 -13.41
CA LEU A 17 2.03 -4.96 -14.61
C LEU A 17 3.10 -5.88 -15.21
N THR A 18 3.32 -5.77 -16.52
CA THR A 18 4.49 -6.39 -17.16
C THR A 18 5.68 -5.44 -17.02
N GLY A 19 6.84 -5.95 -16.61
CA GLY A 19 8.02 -5.13 -16.42
C GLY A 19 9.08 -5.78 -15.55
N THR A 20 9.73 -4.97 -14.71
CA THR A 20 10.75 -5.44 -13.76
C THR A 20 10.31 -5.12 -12.34
N ALA A 21 10.11 -6.15 -11.52
CA ALA A 21 9.91 -6.00 -10.09
C ALA A 21 11.23 -5.66 -9.41
N VAL A 22 11.21 -4.67 -8.51
CA VAL A 22 12.36 -4.16 -7.75
C VAL A 22 12.01 -4.12 -6.26
N PRO A 23 13.02 -4.14 -5.36
CA PRO A 23 12.80 -3.95 -3.93
C PRO A 23 12.04 -2.65 -3.66
N LEU A 24 11.14 -2.67 -2.67
CA LEU A 24 10.37 -1.48 -2.31
C LEU A 24 11.27 -0.35 -1.81
N GLU A 25 12.41 -0.70 -1.21
CA GLU A 25 13.44 0.22 -0.72
C GLU A 25 14.12 1.04 -1.83
N GLU A 26 14.06 0.58 -3.09
CA GLU A 26 14.60 1.33 -4.25
C GLU A 26 13.65 2.40 -4.78
N VAL A 27 12.42 2.47 -4.27
CA VAL A 27 11.46 3.50 -4.67
C VAL A 27 11.92 4.87 -4.15
N PRO A 28 12.07 5.90 -5.01
CA PRO A 28 12.53 7.23 -4.61
C PRO A 28 11.43 8.06 -3.94
N ASP A 29 10.76 7.47 -2.96
CA ASP A 29 9.74 8.09 -2.12
C ASP A 29 9.80 7.44 -0.73
N PRO A 30 10.08 8.20 0.36
CA PRO A 30 10.15 7.69 1.72
C PRO A 30 8.86 7.01 2.20
N VAL A 31 7.69 7.42 1.72
CA VAL A 31 6.41 6.84 2.12
C VAL A 31 6.34 5.36 1.74
N PHE A 32 6.91 5.02 0.57
CA PHE A 32 6.98 3.64 0.07
C PHE A 32 8.24 2.92 0.55
N SER A 33 9.43 3.50 0.36
CA SER A 33 10.71 2.86 0.70
C SER A 33 10.90 2.58 2.19
N GLN A 34 10.25 3.36 3.07
CA GLN A 34 10.26 3.11 4.52
C GLN A 34 9.04 2.31 4.99
N LYS A 35 8.23 1.79 4.07
CA LYS A 35 7.10 0.89 4.37
C LYS A 35 6.06 1.50 5.30
N ILE A 36 5.85 2.81 5.22
CA ILE A 36 4.97 3.56 6.14
C ILE A 36 3.51 3.14 5.96
N ILE A 37 3.10 2.89 4.71
CA ILE A 37 1.72 2.51 4.36
C ILE A 37 1.53 0.98 4.37
N GLY A 38 2.58 0.24 3.99
CA GLY A 38 2.56 -1.21 3.83
C GLY A 38 3.89 -1.70 3.25
N ASP A 39 4.05 -3.02 3.18
CA ASP A 39 5.25 -3.68 2.66
C ASP A 39 4.92 -4.44 1.37
N GLY A 40 5.90 -4.70 0.52
CA GLY A 40 5.70 -5.37 -0.76
C GLY A 40 6.85 -5.15 -1.74
N VAL A 41 6.51 -4.88 -2.99
CA VAL A 41 7.48 -4.63 -4.08
C VAL A 41 7.09 -3.39 -4.86
N ALA A 42 7.95 -2.94 -5.75
CA ALA A 42 7.55 -2.01 -6.81
C ALA A 42 7.86 -2.59 -8.19
N ILE A 43 7.17 -2.10 -9.22
CA ILE A 43 7.37 -2.54 -10.61
C ILE A 43 7.73 -1.34 -11.47
N LEU A 44 8.79 -1.48 -12.26
CA LEU A 44 9.08 -0.61 -13.40
C LEU A 44 8.31 -1.14 -14.62
N PRO A 45 7.19 -0.51 -15.02
CA PRO A 45 6.33 -1.04 -16.07
C PRO A 45 6.95 -0.89 -17.46
N GLN A 46 6.69 -1.87 -18.32
CA GLN A 46 6.97 -1.82 -19.76
C GLN A 46 5.73 -1.46 -20.57
N ASP A 47 4.54 -1.71 -20.03
CA ASP A 47 3.26 -1.35 -20.64
C ASP A 47 2.31 -0.77 -19.58
N GLY A 48 1.25 -0.11 -20.03
CA GLY A 48 0.30 0.57 -19.17
C GLY A 48 -0.94 -0.25 -18.78
N ASN A 49 -1.01 -1.55 -19.09
CA ASN A 49 -2.18 -2.36 -18.77
C ASN A 49 -2.09 -2.86 -17.33
N LEU A 50 -2.79 -2.16 -16.44
CA LEU A 50 -2.87 -2.51 -15.04
C LEU A 50 -3.94 -3.59 -14.84
N VAL A 51 -3.54 -4.75 -14.32
CA VAL A 51 -4.45 -5.87 -14.02
C VAL A 51 -4.53 -6.16 -12.53
N SER A 52 -5.57 -6.89 -12.11
CA SER A 52 -5.70 -7.32 -10.73
C SER A 52 -4.63 -8.35 -10.38
N PRO A 53 -3.87 -8.19 -9.28
CA PRO A 53 -2.86 -9.13 -8.84
C PRO A 53 -3.47 -10.34 -8.10
N ILE A 54 -4.74 -10.27 -7.69
CA ILE A 54 -5.41 -11.30 -6.90
C ILE A 54 -6.92 -11.30 -7.18
N ASP A 55 -7.61 -12.40 -6.90
CA ASP A 55 -9.07 -12.42 -6.81
C ASP A 55 -9.52 -11.55 -5.62
N ALA A 56 -10.28 -10.48 -5.89
CA ALA A 56 -10.60 -9.48 -4.87
C ALA A 56 -11.86 -8.66 -5.19
N GLU A 57 -12.35 -7.95 -4.19
CA GLU A 57 -13.24 -6.81 -4.34
C GLU A 57 -12.43 -5.51 -4.44
N VAL A 58 -12.82 -4.61 -5.35
CA VAL A 58 -12.25 -3.26 -5.45
C VAL A 58 -12.82 -2.39 -4.33
N VAL A 59 -12.02 -2.12 -3.30
CA VAL A 59 -12.48 -1.39 -2.11
C VAL A 59 -12.24 0.12 -2.19
N SER A 60 -11.27 0.55 -3.00
CA SER A 60 -11.00 1.97 -3.23
C SER A 60 -10.37 2.21 -4.60
N ILE A 61 -10.68 3.36 -5.18
CA ILE A 61 -10.02 3.90 -6.38
C ILE A 61 -9.73 5.37 -6.05
N ALA A 62 -8.49 5.82 -6.25
CA ALA A 62 -8.15 7.22 -6.06
C ALA A 62 -8.94 8.11 -7.03
N GLU A 63 -9.29 9.34 -6.61
CA GLU A 63 -10.06 10.27 -7.45
C GLU A 63 -9.38 10.55 -8.80
N THR A 64 -8.05 10.56 -8.81
CA THR A 64 -7.21 10.76 -9.99
C THR A 64 -6.80 9.44 -10.67
N LEU A 65 -7.50 8.33 -10.36
CA LEU A 65 -7.46 7.05 -11.07
C LEU A 65 -6.10 6.33 -11.16
N HIS A 66 -5.08 6.77 -10.40
CA HIS A 66 -3.74 6.19 -10.42
C HIS A 66 -3.54 5.08 -9.38
N ALA A 67 -4.40 4.99 -8.35
CA ALA A 67 -4.24 4.02 -7.27
C ALA A 67 -5.52 3.22 -6.99
N TYR A 68 -5.33 1.94 -6.66
CA TYR A 68 -6.38 0.94 -6.53
C TYR A 68 -6.15 0.13 -5.25
N GLY A 69 -7.15 0.12 -4.36
CA GLY A 69 -7.18 -0.75 -3.19
C GLY A 69 -8.08 -1.95 -3.44
N LEU A 70 -7.56 -3.14 -3.17
CA LEU A 70 -8.20 -4.42 -3.40
C LEU A 70 -8.25 -5.21 -2.10
N ARG A 71 -9.34 -5.93 -1.84
CA ARG A 71 -9.45 -6.83 -0.69
C ARG A 71 -9.79 -8.24 -1.16
N SER A 72 -8.96 -9.21 -0.84
CA SER A 72 -9.22 -10.61 -1.13
C SER A 72 -10.24 -11.21 -0.15
N GLU A 73 -10.86 -12.33 -0.51
CA GLU A 73 -11.75 -13.07 0.39
C GLU A 73 -11.05 -13.55 1.67
N ASN A 74 -9.72 -13.73 1.62
CA ASN A 74 -8.86 -14.10 2.75
C ASN A 74 -8.47 -12.90 3.64
N GLY A 75 -9.02 -11.71 3.37
CA GLY A 75 -8.81 -10.49 4.15
C GLY A 75 -7.50 -9.75 3.84
N ILE A 76 -6.72 -10.19 2.86
CA ILE A 76 -5.51 -9.46 2.44
C ILE A 76 -5.92 -8.18 1.72
N GLU A 77 -5.40 -7.05 2.18
CA GLU A 77 -5.60 -5.75 1.55
C GLU A 77 -4.38 -5.40 0.71
N VAL A 78 -4.56 -5.29 -0.60
CA VAL A 78 -3.51 -4.96 -1.57
C VAL A 78 -3.75 -3.56 -2.10
N MET A 79 -2.71 -2.72 -2.13
CA MET A 79 -2.75 -1.42 -2.77
C MET A 79 -1.77 -1.38 -3.93
N ILE A 80 -2.24 -0.90 -5.08
CA ILE A 80 -1.41 -0.62 -6.25
C ILE A 80 -1.41 0.88 -6.47
N HIS A 81 -0.24 1.50 -6.55
CA HIS A 81 -0.09 2.94 -6.77
C HIS A 81 0.73 3.17 -8.03
N PHE A 82 0.10 3.56 -9.14
CA PHE A 82 0.78 3.71 -10.42
C PHE A 82 1.63 4.98 -10.45
N GLY A 83 2.94 4.83 -10.60
CA GLY A 83 3.90 5.93 -10.61
C GLY A 83 4.03 6.67 -9.28
N LEU A 84 4.86 7.71 -9.26
CA LEU A 84 5.01 8.63 -8.13
C LEU A 84 4.46 10.02 -8.49
N GLU A 85 3.91 10.72 -7.51
CA GLU A 85 3.32 12.07 -7.67
C GLU A 85 2.21 12.17 -8.74
N THR A 86 1.63 11.03 -9.15
CA THR A 86 0.60 10.94 -10.21
C THR A 86 -0.73 11.57 -9.80
N VAL A 87 -0.93 11.88 -8.52
CA VAL A 87 -2.05 12.70 -8.05
C VAL A 87 -2.06 14.08 -8.71
N ALA A 88 -0.90 14.66 -9.02
CA ALA A 88 -0.79 15.97 -9.66
C ALA A 88 -1.34 16.00 -11.09
N LEU A 89 -1.47 14.83 -11.72
CA LEU A 89 -2.00 14.67 -13.09
C LEU A 89 -3.53 14.78 -13.17
N LYS A 90 -4.24 14.82 -12.03
CA LYS A 90 -5.70 15.01 -11.98
C LYS A 90 -6.49 14.00 -12.84
N GLY A 91 -5.98 12.78 -12.96
CA GLY A 91 -6.59 11.71 -13.77
C GLY A 91 -6.21 11.74 -15.25
N GLU A 92 -5.42 12.71 -15.70
CA GLU A 92 -4.78 12.65 -17.01
C GLU A 92 -3.89 11.40 -17.10
N CYS A 93 -3.80 10.82 -18.29
CA CYS A 93 -3.06 9.59 -18.59
C CYS A 93 -3.65 8.28 -18.03
N PHE A 94 -4.75 8.30 -17.28
CA PHE A 94 -5.37 7.09 -16.73
C PHE A 94 -6.79 6.86 -17.24
N GLN A 95 -7.08 5.62 -17.64
CA GLN A 95 -8.41 5.16 -17.99
C GLN A 95 -8.81 4.00 -17.07
N CYS A 96 -9.70 4.27 -16.13
CA CYS A 96 -10.24 3.24 -15.24
C CYS A 96 -11.23 2.33 -15.98
N CYS A 97 -11.14 1.01 -15.75
CA CYS A 97 -11.99 -0.01 -16.34
C CYS A 97 -12.96 -0.65 -15.33
N VAL A 98 -12.82 -0.34 -14.04
CA VAL A 98 -13.59 -0.92 -12.93
C VAL A 98 -14.20 0.15 -12.02
N LYS A 99 -15.06 -0.26 -11.10
CA LYS A 99 -15.68 0.61 -10.09
C LYS A 99 -15.47 0.03 -8.69
N VAL A 100 -15.57 0.88 -7.69
CA VAL A 100 -15.59 0.45 -6.28
C VAL A 100 -16.80 -0.48 -6.06
N GLY A 101 -16.54 -1.61 -5.41
CA GLY A 101 -17.50 -2.69 -5.17
C GLY A 101 -17.49 -3.81 -6.22
N ASP A 102 -16.77 -3.63 -7.34
CA ASP A 102 -16.65 -4.68 -8.35
C ASP A 102 -15.81 -5.85 -7.81
N LYS A 103 -16.19 -7.08 -8.18
CA LYS A 103 -15.39 -8.28 -7.93
C LYS A 103 -14.56 -8.58 -9.18
N VAL A 104 -13.25 -8.66 -9.00
CA VAL A 104 -12.27 -8.90 -10.07
C VAL A 104 -11.52 -10.20 -9.86
N LYS A 105 -11.12 -10.83 -10.97
CA LYS A 105 -10.23 -11.99 -10.96
C LYS A 105 -8.78 -11.59 -11.20
N ALA A 106 -7.84 -12.38 -10.68
CA ALA A 106 -6.43 -12.19 -10.97
C ALA A 106 -6.19 -12.18 -12.49
N GLY A 107 -5.49 -11.15 -12.99
CA GLY A 107 -5.27 -10.91 -14.41
C GLY A 107 -6.36 -10.09 -15.12
N GLU A 108 -7.47 -9.77 -14.45
CA GLU A 108 -8.52 -8.91 -15.00
C GLU A 108 -8.08 -7.44 -15.06
N LEU A 109 -8.44 -6.73 -16.12
CA LEU A 109 -8.00 -5.35 -16.36
C LEU A 109 -8.66 -4.36 -15.38
N LEU A 110 -7.85 -3.64 -14.61
CA LEU A 110 -8.29 -2.58 -13.71
C LEU A 110 -8.27 -1.21 -14.39
N ALA A 111 -7.18 -0.92 -15.11
CA ALA A 111 -6.97 0.37 -15.75
C ALA A 111 -5.97 0.31 -16.89
N LYS A 112 -5.94 1.37 -17.69
CA LYS A 112 -4.90 1.62 -18.68
C LYS A 112 -4.21 2.94 -18.37
N ALA A 113 -2.89 2.94 -18.34
CA ALA A 113 -2.06 4.13 -18.24
C ALA A 113 -1.41 4.44 -19.60
N ASP A 114 -1.36 5.71 -19.97
CA ASP A 114 -0.58 6.17 -21.13
C ASP A 114 0.86 6.44 -20.70
N LEU A 115 1.72 5.42 -20.84
CA LEU A 115 3.14 5.53 -20.49
C LEU A 115 3.88 6.62 -21.27
N LYS A 116 3.50 6.88 -22.54
CA LYS A 116 4.15 7.91 -23.34
C LYS A 116 3.82 9.29 -22.80
N ALA A 117 2.55 9.54 -22.51
CA ALA A 117 2.13 10.80 -21.91
C ALA A 117 2.73 11.02 -20.50
N LEU A 118 2.94 9.94 -19.73
CA LEU A 118 3.64 9.99 -18.44
C LEU A 118 5.13 10.33 -18.60
N GLU A 119 5.79 9.74 -19.60
CA GLU A 119 7.20 10.03 -19.92
C GLU A 119 7.40 11.47 -20.39
N GLU A 120 6.52 11.98 -21.27
CA GLU A 120 6.52 13.38 -21.73
C GLU A 120 6.37 14.38 -20.57
N LYS A 121 5.63 13.98 -19.52
CA LYS A 121 5.45 14.76 -18.29
C LYS A 121 6.53 14.49 -17.23
N GLN A 122 7.56 13.71 -17.55
CA GLN A 122 8.69 13.37 -16.66
C GLN A 122 8.25 12.69 -15.35
N VAL A 123 7.19 11.90 -15.41
CA VAL A 123 6.67 11.19 -14.24
C VAL A 123 7.46 9.90 -14.04
N ASN A 124 7.87 9.63 -12.80
CA ASN A 124 8.44 8.33 -12.46
C ASN A 124 7.32 7.28 -12.44
N THR A 125 7.40 6.29 -13.32
CA THR A 125 6.37 5.25 -13.51
C THR A 125 6.55 4.04 -12.58
N ILE A 126 7.57 4.04 -11.72
CA ILE A 126 7.73 2.99 -10.71
C ILE A 126 6.45 2.87 -9.88
N THR A 127 5.91 1.66 -9.84
CA THR A 127 4.55 1.39 -9.36
C THR A 127 4.62 0.48 -8.12
N PRO A 128 4.49 1.03 -6.90
CA PRO A 128 4.37 0.25 -5.69
C PRO A 128 3.17 -0.71 -5.70
N VAL A 129 3.41 -1.93 -5.22
CA VAL A 129 2.41 -2.99 -4.98
C VAL A 129 2.59 -3.46 -3.54
N LEU A 130 1.68 -3.03 -2.67
CA LEU A 130 1.81 -3.16 -1.23
C LEU A 130 0.73 -4.06 -0.65
N ILE A 131 1.06 -4.74 0.45
CA ILE A 131 0.10 -5.30 1.39
C ILE A 131 -0.06 -4.29 2.52
N CYS A 132 -1.28 -3.78 2.68
CA CYS A 132 -1.63 -2.75 3.66
C CYS A 132 -2.37 -3.29 4.89
N GLY A 133 -2.80 -4.55 4.86
CA GLY A 133 -3.56 -5.17 5.94
C GLY A 133 -3.81 -6.67 5.72
N GLY A 134 -4.30 -7.35 6.78
CA GLY A 134 -4.60 -8.78 6.77
C GLY A 134 -3.38 -9.68 6.94
N MET A 135 -2.34 -9.19 7.60
CA MET A 135 -1.05 -9.89 7.81
C MET A 135 -0.89 -10.49 9.21
N GLU A 136 -1.93 -10.45 10.05
CA GLU A 136 -1.88 -10.98 11.41
C GLU A 136 -1.58 -12.48 11.41
N GLY A 137 -0.46 -12.89 12.02
CA GLY A 137 -0.03 -14.29 12.02
C GLY A 137 0.38 -14.80 10.63
N ARG A 138 0.78 -13.90 9.71
CA ARG A 138 1.27 -14.25 8.38
C ARG A 138 2.66 -13.68 8.15
N SER A 139 3.43 -14.33 7.28
CA SER A 139 4.70 -13.80 6.76
C SER A 139 4.59 -13.55 5.26
N MET A 140 5.47 -12.71 4.71
CA MET A 140 5.51 -12.44 3.27
C MET A 140 6.91 -12.64 2.71
N ASN A 141 6.98 -13.15 1.49
CA ASN A 141 8.18 -13.17 0.68
C ASN A 141 7.92 -12.35 -0.59
N ALA A 142 8.81 -11.41 -0.87
CA ALA A 142 8.81 -10.58 -2.06
C ALA A 142 9.80 -11.12 -3.09
N PHE A 143 9.45 -11.03 -4.37
CA PHE A 143 10.27 -11.48 -5.50
C PHE A 143 10.53 -10.32 -6.46
N THR A 144 11.76 -10.25 -6.95
CA THR A 144 12.23 -9.21 -7.89
C THR A 144 12.68 -9.84 -9.21
N GLY A 145 12.89 -9.00 -10.23
CA GLY A 145 13.28 -9.42 -11.58
C GLY A 145 12.18 -9.24 -12.63
N PRO A 146 12.37 -9.77 -13.84
CA PRO A 146 11.40 -9.65 -14.92
C PRO A 146 10.09 -10.38 -14.59
N VAL A 147 8.96 -9.71 -14.81
CA VAL A 147 7.62 -10.22 -14.49
C VAL A 147 6.61 -9.89 -15.58
N LYS A 148 5.64 -10.78 -15.77
CA LYS A 148 4.50 -10.62 -16.65
C LYS A 148 3.21 -10.41 -15.87
N ALA A 149 2.43 -9.41 -16.30
CA ALA A 149 1.13 -9.09 -15.73
C ALA A 149 0.21 -10.32 -15.62
N GLY A 150 -0.44 -10.48 -14.46
CA GLY A 150 -1.44 -11.51 -14.19
C GLY A 150 -0.92 -12.95 -14.22
N THR A 151 0.40 -13.16 -14.28
CA THR A 151 1.00 -14.51 -14.41
C THR A 151 2.04 -14.79 -13.33
N ASP A 152 3.06 -13.94 -13.23
CA ASP A 152 4.19 -14.15 -12.32
C ASP A 152 3.85 -13.63 -10.92
N ALA A 153 4.27 -14.34 -9.87
CA ALA A 153 4.03 -13.90 -8.50
C ALA A 153 5.14 -12.96 -8.05
N VAL A 154 4.75 -11.83 -7.47
CA VAL A 154 5.67 -10.84 -6.90
C VAL A 154 5.67 -10.86 -5.37
N ILE A 155 4.59 -11.33 -4.75
CA ILE A 155 4.52 -11.55 -3.30
C ILE A 155 3.84 -12.90 -3.03
N THR A 156 4.40 -13.67 -2.10
CA THR A 156 3.72 -14.83 -1.51
C THR A 156 3.51 -14.57 -0.03
N VAL A 157 2.26 -14.65 0.41
CA VAL A 157 1.88 -14.57 1.83
C VAL A 157 1.70 -15.99 2.35
N LEU A 158 2.35 -16.30 3.46
CA LEU A 158 2.30 -17.61 4.12
C LEU A 158 1.55 -17.46 5.44
N ASP A 159 0.51 -18.27 5.63
CA ASP A 159 -0.07 -18.46 6.95
C ASP A 159 0.96 -19.14 7.87
N HIS A 160 1.04 -18.75 9.13
CA HIS A 160 1.93 -19.42 10.09
C HIS A 160 1.45 -20.85 10.28
N CYS A 161 2.13 -21.80 9.65
CA CYS A 161 1.93 -23.21 9.95
C CYS A 161 2.40 -23.46 11.40
N PRO A 162 1.62 -24.14 12.24
CA PRO A 162 2.17 -24.74 13.45
C PRO A 162 3.36 -25.61 13.04
N PRO A 163 4.48 -25.62 13.79
CA PRO A 163 5.53 -26.58 13.51
C PRO A 163 4.93 -27.99 13.60
N ASP A 164 4.97 -28.74 12.50
CA ASP A 164 4.63 -30.16 12.49
C ASP A 164 5.46 -30.87 13.57
N GLY A 165 4.79 -31.45 14.57
CA GLY A 165 5.38 -32.42 15.48
C GLY A 165 5.66 -31.96 16.91
N THR A 166 4.63 -31.63 17.68
CA THR A 166 4.51 -32.23 19.02
C THR A 166 3.36 -33.21 18.98
N ALA A 167 3.70 -34.49 18.89
CA ALA A 167 2.79 -35.56 19.24
C ALA A 167 2.33 -35.34 20.69
N GLU A 168 1.11 -34.86 20.88
CA GLU A 168 0.40 -35.11 22.13
C GLU A 168 -0.18 -36.53 22.04
N ALA A 169 0.69 -37.50 22.29
CA ALA A 169 0.30 -38.84 22.67
C ALA A 169 1.07 -39.20 23.94
N GLU A 170 0.38 -39.15 25.08
CA GLU A 170 0.53 -40.00 26.27
C GLU A 170 -0.43 -39.43 27.34
N THR A 171 -1.40 -40.14 27.92
CA THR A 171 -1.63 -41.58 28.05
C THR A 171 -3.11 -41.81 28.36
N ALA A 172 -3.74 -42.74 27.63
CA ALA A 172 -4.90 -43.46 28.14
C ALA A 172 -4.37 -44.59 29.03
N ALA A 173 -4.62 -44.49 30.34
CA ALA A 173 -4.58 -45.63 31.24
C ALA A 173 -6.01 -45.89 31.75
N LEU A 174 -6.58 -47.01 31.32
CA LEU A 174 -7.88 -47.51 31.74
C LEU A 174 -7.79 -48.23 33.10
N GLN A 175 -8.82 -48.02 33.94
CA GLN A 175 -9.54 -49.00 34.78
C GLN A 175 -8.91 -49.46 36.13
N ASN A 176 -9.59 -49.60 37.29
CA ASN A 176 -10.99 -49.82 37.74
C ASN A 176 -11.07 -49.62 39.30
N PRO A 177 -12.14 -49.99 40.06
CA PRO A 177 -13.54 -49.53 40.10
C PRO A 177 -14.00 -49.16 41.56
N ASP A 178 -15.31 -48.98 41.74
CA ASP A 178 -16.13 -49.04 42.97
C ASP A 178 -16.44 -47.76 43.76
N GLY A 179 -17.75 -47.43 43.81
CA GLY A 179 -18.36 -46.64 44.88
C GLY A 179 -19.35 -45.55 44.44
N ALA A 180 -20.53 -45.93 43.94
CA ALA A 180 -21.72 -45.05 43.93
C ALA A 180 -22.44 -45.12 45.31
N PRO A 181 -23.57 -44.42 45.57
CA PRO A 181 -24.21 -43.29 44.87
C PRO A 181 -24.70 -42.16 45.83
N ALA A 182 -25.28 -41.09 45.24
CA ALA A 182 -26.40 -40.24 45.73
C ALA A 182 -26.10 -38.74 45.46
N ALA A 183 -27.02 -37.86 45.11
CA ALA A 183 -28.41 -37.88 44.67
C ALA A 183 -28.77 -36.42 44.27
N ASN A 184 -29.87 -36.26 43.53
CA ASN A 184 -30.63 -35.03 43.24
C ASN A 184 -30.05 -34.07 42.18
N ALA A 185 -30.83 -33.36 41.37
CA ALA A 185 -32.21 -33.40 40.84
C ALA A 185 -32.38 -32.10 40.03
N SER A 186 -33.34 -32.07 39.09
CA SER A 186 -33.94 -30.91 38.39
C SER A 186 -33.10 -30.27 37.24
N SER A 187 -33.45 -30.42 35.95
CA SER A 187 -34.62 -29.90 35.16
C SER A 187 -34.47 -28.39 34.88
N LEU A 188 -34.64 -27.77 33.70
CA LEU A 188 -35.42 -28.03 32.48
C LEU A 188 -34.87 -27.19 31.31
N THR A 189 -35.28 -27.62 30.11
CA THR A 189 -35.40 -26.98 28.79
C THR A 189 -35.90 -25.52 28.79
N ASP A 190 -35.59 -24.72 27.74
CA ASP A 190 -36.45 -24.54 26.56
C ASP A 190 -35.93 -23.42 25.62
N THR A 191 -36.64 -23.26 24.51
CA THR A 191 -36.23 -22.87 23.16
C THR A 191 -36.65 -21.44 22.74
N ALA A 192 -36.00 -20.96 21.66
CA ALA A 192 -36.54 -20.22 20.50
C ALA A 192 -36.97 -18.71 20.54
N ASP A 193 -36.56 -18.03 19.45
CA ASP A 193 -37.27 -17.05 18.60
C ASP A 193 -37.32 -15.54 18.97
N ARG A 194 -36.70 -14.67 18.14
CA ARG A 194 -37.41 -13.73 17.22
C ARG A 194 -36.54 -12.64 16.57
N LYS A 195 -36.89 -12.37 15.30
CA LYS A 195 -36.52 -11.26 14.39
C LYS A 195 -36.53 -9.84 14.98
N THR A 196 -35.66 -8.98 14.46
CA THR A 196 -36.03 -7.60 14.04
C THR A 196 -34.95 -6.99 13.12
N GLY A 197 -35.38 -6.29 12.06
CA GLY A 197 -34.49 -5.62 11.10
C GLY A 197 -33.94 -4.28 11.60
N LYS A 198 -32.84 -3.80 10.98
CA LYS A 198 -32.46 -2.38 10.96
C LYS A 198 -31.49 -2.06 9.83
N THR A 199 -31.69 -0.86 9.29
CA THR A 199 -31.00 -0.12 8.22
C THR A 199 -29.51 0.16 8.43
N ARG A 200 -28.79 0.24 7.30
CA ARG A 200 -27.54 0.97 6.97
C ARG A 200 -26.36 0.87 7.95
N LYS A 201 -25.21 0.42 7.43
CA LYS A 201 -23.92 1.10 7.68
C LYS A 201 -22.91 0.79 6.58
N SER A 202 -22.40 1.87 6.01
CA SER A 202 -21.25 1.94 5.12
C SER A 202 -20.06 1.19 5.73
N LEU A 203 -19.48 0.26 4.98
CA LEU A 203 -18.28 -0.52 5.35
C LEU A 203 -17.01 0.11 4.77
N ILE A 204 -16.93 1.45 4.77
CA ILE A 204 -15.67 2.14 4.50
C ILE A 204 -14.79 1.92 5.73
N ASN A 205 -13.66 1.23 5.55
CA ASN A 205 -12.73 0.95 6.63
C ASN A 205 -12.08 2.28 7.06
N PHE A 206 -12.60 2.84 8.14
CA PHE A 206 -12.29 4.20 8.60
C PHE A 206 -10.80 4.37 8.86
N ASP A 207 -10.08 3.31 9.26
CA ASP A 207 -8.63 3.36 9.51
C ASP A 207 -7.82 3.71 8.25
N PHE A 208 -8.20 3.18 7.09
CA PHE A 208 -7.57 3.50 5.80
C PHE A 208 -7.81 4.97 5.43
N LEU A 209 -9.07 5.42 5.52
CA LEU A 209 -9.44 6.81 5.19
C LEU A 209 -8.81 7.80 6.17
N GLN A 210 -8.63 7.42 7.43
CA GLN A 210 -7.95 8.21 8.45
C GLN A 210 -6.44 8.30 8.20
N LYS A 211 -5.79 7.21 7.80
CA LYS A 211 -4.36 7.21 7.43
C LYS A 211 -4.12 8.05 6.18
N LEU A 212 -4.93 7.86 5.14
CA LEU A 212 -4.88 8.64 3.90
C LEU A 212 -5.15 10.13 4.16
N GLY A 213 -6.18 10.44 4.97
CA GLY A 213 -6.55 11.80 5.34
C GLY A 213 -5.49 12.52 6.18
N LYS A 214 -4.79 11.81 7.09
CA LYS A 214 -3.70 12.39 7.89
C LYS A 214 -2.49 12.77 7.02
N VAL A 215 -2.13 11.93 6.05
CA VAL A 215 -1.04 12.22 5.11
C VAL A 215 -1.39 13.44 4.26
N LEU A 216 -2.61 13.48 3.69
CA LEU A 216 -3.07 14.61 2.89
C LEU A 216 -3.12 15.94 3.68
N MET A 217 -3.63 15.90 4.91
CA MET A 217 -3.66 17.07 5.80
C MET A 217 -2.27 17.57 6.16
N THR A 218 -1.29 16.67 6.32
CA THR A 218 0.09 17.04 6.62
C THR A 218 0.72 17.82 5.46
N VAL A 219 0.50 17.38 4.22
CA VAL A 219 1.01 18.10 3.03
C VAL A 219 0.35 19.48 2.89
N ILE A 220 -0.97 19.57 3.08
CA ILE A 220 -1.70 20.85 3.03
C ILE A 220 -1.25 21.81 4.15
N ALA A 221 -0.96 21.30 5.35
CA ALA A 221 -0.52 22.13 6.47
C ALA A 221 0.91 22.70 6.30
N VAL A 222 1.78 22.00 5.57
CA VAL A 222 3.18 22.39 5.38
C VAL A 222 3.37 23.31 4.15
N MET A 223 2.46 23.29 3.17
CA MET A 223 2.54 24.18 2.00
C MET A 223 2.51 25.69 2.33
N PRO A 224 1.67 26.20 3.27
CA PRO A 224 1.70 27.61 3.65
C PRO A 224 3.02 28.03 4.31
N ALA A 225 3.64 27.15 5.11
CA ALA A 225 4.91 27.43 5.79
C ALA A 225 6.09 27.47 4.81
N ALA A 226 6.11 26.57 3.83
CA ALA A 226 7.12 26.58 2.75
C ALA A 226 6.97 27.82 1.85
N GLY A 227 5.74 28.22 1.52
CA GLY A 227 5.47 29.44 0.75
C GLY A 227 5.91 30.72 1.45
N LEU A 228 5.72 30.80 2.78
CA LEU A 228 6.14 31.94 3.59
C LEU A 228 7.68 32.04 3.69
N MET A 229 8.39 30.91 3.83
CA MET A 229 9.86 30.91 3.87
C MET A 229 10.48 31.36 2.54
N ILE A 230 9.89 30.99 1.40
CA ILE A 230 10.34 31.46 0.08
C ILE A 230 10.08 32.97 -0.10
N SER A 231 8.94 33.50 0.39
CA SER A 231 8.65 34.93 0.28
C SER A 231 9.53 35.78 1.20
N VAL A 232 9.84 35.31 2.41
CA VAL A 232 10.73 35.98 3.36
C VAL A 232 12.18 35.97 2.86
N GLY A 233 12.64 34.85 2.28
CA GLY A 233 13.96 34.78 1.64
C GLY A 233 14.13 35.79 0.51
N LYS A 234 13.09 35.98 -0.32
CA LYS A 234 13.10 36.97 -1.42
C LYS A 234 13.05 38.41 -0.91
N LEU A 235 12.34 38.68 0.20
CA LEU A 235 12.31 40.00 0.84
C LEU A 235 13.68 40.38 1.45
N ILE A 236 14.36 39.43 2.09
CA ILE A 236 15.71 39.66 2.66
C ILE A 236 16.74 39.88 1.56
N GLN A 237 16.62 39.17 0.44
CA GLN A 237 17.51 39.36 -0.72
C GLN A 237 17.28 40.72 -1.43
N MET A 238 16.05 41.23 -1.43
CA MET A 238 15.72 42.56 -1.97
C MET A 238 16.04 43.71 -1.00
N ALA A 239 16.01 43.49 0.31
CA ALA A 239 16.33 44.49 1.33
C ALA A 239 17.81 44.52 1.75
N GLY A 240 18.59 43.47 1.44
CA GLY A 240 19.90 43.21 2.05
C GLY A 240 21.14 43.49 1.22
N ILE A 241 21.05 43.94 -0.05
CA ILE A 241 22.25 44.09 -0.90
C ILE A 241 22.76 45.55 -0.96
N GLN A 242 22.01 46.56 -0.51
CA GLN A 242 22.49 47.95 -0.47
C GLN A 242 22.96 48.45 0.90
N ALA A 243 22.75 47.72 2.00
CA ALA A 243 22.97 48.25 3.34
C ALA A 243 24.23 47.74 4.08
N ILE A 244 24.98 46.76 3.53
CA ILE A 244 26.14 46.17 4.23
C ILE A 244 27.51 46.60 3.65
N TYR A 245 27.54 47.20 2.47
CA TYR A 245 28.76 47.83 1.96
C TYR A 245 28.64 49.35 2.00
N GLY A 246 29.18 49.93 3.08
CA GLY A 246 29.44 51.37 3.17
C GLY A 246 30.44 51.85 2.09
N PRO A 247 30.67 53.18 2.00
CA PRO A 247 31.28 53.85 0.84
C PRO A 247 32.81 53.67 0.69
N LYS A 248 33.32 52.43 0.76
CA LYS A 248 34.75 52.11 0.54
C LYS A 248 35.02 50.99 -0.48
N ALA A 249 33.99 50.50 -1.18
CA ALA A 249 34.16 49.43 -2.18
C ALA A 249 34.61 49.92 -3.57
N ASP A 250 34.75 51.22 -3.80
CA ASP A 250 35.15 51.77 -5.11
C ASP A 250 36.67 51.91 -5.30
N VAL A 251 37.48 51.70 -4.26
CA VAL A 251 38.94 51.86 -4.34
C VAL A 251 39.68 50.55 -4.65
N LEU A 252 39.03 49.39 -4.49
CA LEU A 252 39.71 48.09 -4.68
C LEU A 252 39.52 47.44 -6.06
N LYS A 253 38.84 48.12 -7.00
CA LYS A 253 38.66 47.65 -8.38
C LYS A 253 39.59 48.31 -9.40
N SER A 254 40.30 49.40 -9.06
CA SER A 254 41.27 50.00 -9.98
C SER A 254 42.60 49.26 -10.00
N ASP A 255 43.04 48.71 -8.87
CA ASP A 255 44.45 48.28 -8.74
C ASP A 255 44.73 46.85 -9.25
N ILE A 256 43.69 46.11 -9.68
CA ILE A 256 43.84 44.73 -10.19
C ILE A 256 43.94 44.68 -11.73
N ASN A 257 43.60 45.77 -12.44
CA ASN A 257 43.68 45.82 -13.91
C ASN A 257 44.99 46.39 -14.46
N ASP A 258 45.95 46.76 -13.61
CA ASP A 258 47.25 47.30 -14.03
C ASP A 258 48.41 46.29 -13.94
N ILE A 259 48.15 44.99 -13.66
CA ILE A 259 49.19 43.94 -13.52
C ILE A 259 48.97 42.70 -14.42
N LEU A 260 47.95 42.66 -15.28
CA LEU A 260 47.79 41.60 -16.31
C LEU A 260 47.44 42.18 -17.67
#